data_AF-A0A7S3SVS8-F1
#
_entry.id   AF-A0A7S3SVS8-F1
#
_cell.length_a   1.000
_cell.length_b   1.000
_cell.length_c   1.000
_cell.angle_alpha   90.00
_cell.angle_beta   90.00
_cell.angle_gamma   90.00
#
_symmetry.space_group_name_H-M   'P 1'
#
loop_
_entity.id
_entity.type
_entity.pdbx_description
1 polymer ?
#
loop_
_entity_poly.entity_id
_entity_poly.type
_entity_poly.pdbx_seq_one_letter_code
_entity_poly.pdbx_strand_id
1 'polypeptide(L)'
;VRHPNIVLFHGAYVGQEDGELLLVLERVPGPTLTKFVVRLEAWRYASQHSAAQVSLMLQVINTLIYLHSRRPAIVHADLKPNNIIVETRKGGCFPKLLDFGLAR
;
A
#
# COMPACT_ATOMS: atom_id res chain seq x y z
N VAL A 1 -12.24 -6.99 -2.29
CA VAL A 1 -11.02 -6.96 -1.44
C VAL A 1 -11.18 -5.85 -0.42
N ARG A 2 -11.06 -6.13 0.89
CA ARG A 2 -11.12 -5.11 1.95
C ARG A 2 -10.18 -5.50 3.08
N HIS A 3 -9.14 -4.70 3.30
CA HIS A 3 -8.11 -4.96 4.30
C HIS A 3 -7.51 -3.62 4.75
N PRO A 4 -7.16 -3.41 6.04
CA PRO A 4 -6.65 -2.13 6.53
C PRO A 4 -5.39 -1.64 5.81
N ASN A 5 -4.54 -2.55 5.33
CA ASN A 5 -3.31 -2.24 4.60
C ASN A 5 -3.46 -2.30 3.06
N ILE A 6 -4.69 -2.27 2.55
CA ILE A 6 -4.99 -2.12 1.11
C ILE A 6 -5.77 -0.82 0.96
N VAL A 7 -5.44 -0.02 -0.06
CA VAL A 7 -6.21 1.20 -0.37
C VAL A 7 -7.67 0.83 -0.66
N LEU A 8 -8.60 1.52 -0.01
CA LEU A 8 -10.01 1.28 -0.25
C LEU A 8 -10.43 1.86 -1.61
N PHE A 9 -11.10 1.05 -2.42
CA PHE A 9 -11.80 1.51 -3.61
C PHE A 9 -13.24 1.91 -3.24
N HIS A 10 -13.58 3.17 -3.45
CA HIS A 10 -14.91 3.70 -3.18
C HIS A 10 -15.87 3.50 -4.35
N GLY A 11 -15.36 3.56 -5.58
CA GLY A 11 -16.16 3.41 -6.79
C GLY A 11 -15.45 4.01 -8.00
N ALA A 12 -16.12 3.97 -9.15
CA ALA A 12 -15.63 4.59 -10.38
C ALA A 12 -16.68 5.51 -10.98
N TYR A 13 -16.21 6.55 -11.65
CA TYR A 13 -17.00 7.36 -12.57
C TYR A 13 -16.65 6.96 -14.01
N VAL A 14 -17.67 6.85 -14.86
CA VAL A 14 -17.52 6.58 -16.28
C VAL A 14 -18.20 7.71 -17.05
N GLY A 15 -17.41 8.50 -17.77
CA GLY A 15 -17.88 9.59 -18.61
C GLY A 15 -18.78 9.08 -19.73
N GLN A 16 -19.90 9.75 -19.97
CA GLN A 16 -20.89 9.32 -20.96
C GLN A 16 -20.47 9.63 -22.40
N GLU A 17 -19.64 10.65 -22.63
CA GLU A 17 -19.31 11.15 -23.97
C GLU A 17 -17.93 10.72 -24.47
N ASP A 18 -16.94 10.66 -23.59
CA ASP A 18 -15.54 10.38 -23.91
C ASP A 18 -15.04 9.03 -23.36
N GLY A 19 -15.87 8.33 -22.57
CA GLY A 19 -15.50 7.07 -21.93
C GLY A 19 -14.43 7.23 -20.85
N GLU A 20 -14.24 8.43 -20.30
CA GLU A 20 -13.25 8.67 -19.26
C GLU A 20 -13.55 7.81 -18.02
N LEU A 21 -12.56 7.01 -17.59
CA LEU A 21 -12.66 6.17 -16.40
C LEU A 21 -11.87 6.81 -15.25
N LEU A 22 -12.59 7.27 -14.22
CA LEU A 22 -11.98 7.82 -13.01
C LEU A 22 -12.21 6.88 -11.83
N LEU A 23 -11.14 6.48 -11.15
CA LEU A 23 -11.21 5.65 -9.95
C LEU A 23 -11.21 6.53 -8.69
N VAL A 24 -12.22 6.34 -7.84
CA VAL A 24 -12.32 7.00 -6.54
C VAL A 24 -11.72 6.08 -5.48
N LEU A 25 -10.56 6.47 -4.96
CA LEU A 25 -9.78 5.69 -3.99
C LEU A 25 -9.67 6.45 -2.65
N GLU A 26 -9.41 5.70 -1.58
CA GLU A 26 -9.02 6.26 -0.29
C GLU A 26 -7.78 7.15 -0.46
N ARG A 27 -7.85 8.36 0.08
CA ARG A 27 -6.69 9.23 0.18
C ARG A 27 -5.81 8.74 1.33
N VAL A 28 -4.65 8.19 0.99
CA VAL A 28 -3.63 7.78 1.99
C VAL A 28 -2.61 8.90 2.18
N PRO A 29 -2.49 9.50 3.38
CA PRO A 29 -1.47 10.49 3.65
C PRO A 29 -0.12 9.80 3.90
N GLY A 30 0.90 10.13 3.10
CA GLY A 30 2.25 9.64 3.33
C GLY A 30 3.08 9.53 2.05
N PRO A 31 4.41 9.33 2.19
CA PRO A 31 5.27 9.02 1.07
C PRO A 31 5.08 7.56 0.60
N THR A 32 5.48 7.28 -0.64
CA THR A 32 5.71 5.89 -1.07
C THR A 32 6.81 5.26 -0.23
N LEU A 33 6.85 3.92 -0.14
CA LEU A 33 7.87 3.20 0.62
C LEU A 33 9.28 3.52 0.10
N THR A 34 9.45 3.69 -1.22
CA THR A 34 10.72 4.16 -1.82
C THR A 34 11.18 5.48 -1.19
N LYS A 35 10.29 6.48 -1.15
CA LYS A 35 10.61 7.80 -0.57
C LYS A 35 10.77 7.72 0.95
N PHE A 36 10.05 6.83 1.61
CA PHE A 36 10.16 6.61 3.04
C PHE A 36 11.52 6.04 3.43
N VAL A 37 12.02 5.02 2.71
CA VAL A 37 13.34 4.41 2.98
C VAL A 37 14.48 5.41 2.73
N VAL A 38 14.45 6.15 1.63
CA VAL A 38 15.46 7.20 1.35
C VAL A 38 15.50 8.24 2.47
N ARG A 39 14.32 8.62 2.99
CA ARG A 39 14.25 9.50 4.17
C ARG A 39 14.86 8.85 5.40
N LEU A 40 14.64 7.56 5.67
CA LEU A 40 15.28 6.91 6.83
C LEU A 40 16.81 6.83 6.68
N GLU A 41 17.31 6.57 5.49
CA GLU A 41 18.75 6.50 5.22
C GLU A 41 19.46 7.84 5.37
N ALA A 42 18.78 8.95 5.09
CA ALA A 42 19.32 10.28 5.39
C ALA A 42 19.48 10.53 6.92
N TRP A 43 18.79 9.77 7.77
CA TRP A 43 18.77 9.91 9.23
C TRP A 43 19.58 8.82 9.94
N ARG A 44 20.61 8.29 9.26
CA ARG A 44 21.40 7.05 9.49
C ARG A 44 22.04 6.75 10.86
N TYR A 45 21.64 7.41 11.96
CA TYR A 45 22.24 7.23 13.29
C TYR A 45 21.25 6.91 14.43
N ALA A 46 20.05 6.41 14.16
CA ALA A 46 19.18 5.89 15.23
C ALA A 46 19.00 4.37 15.13
N SER A 47 19.60 3.66 16.08
CA SER A 47 19.51 2.20 16.30
C SER A 47 18.06 1.68 16.46
N GLN A 48 17.07 2.57 16.51
CA GLN A 48 15.64 2.29 16.69
C GLN A 48 14.90 1.99 15.37
N HIS A 49 15.53 2.18 14.20
CA HIS A 49 14.83 2.03 12.90
C HIS A 49 14.55 0.57 12.50
N SER A 50 15.30 -0.41 13.00
CA SER A 50 15.20 -1.81 12.56
C SER A 50 13.85 -2.45 12.95
N ALA A 51 13.36 -2.23 14.17
CA ALA A 51 12.10 -2.81 14.63
C ALA A 51 10.89 -2.26 13.87
N ALA A 52 10.88 -0.95 13.58
CA ALA A 52 9.81 -0.32 12.80
C ALA A 52 9.79 -0.80 11.35
N GLN A 53 10.96 -0.99 10.73
CA GLN A 53 11.10 -1.55 9.39
C GLN A 53 10.58 -2.99 9.31
N VAL A 54 10.97 -3.83 10.28
CA VAL A 54 10.48 -5.21 10.37
C VAL A 54 8.96 -5.24 10.56
N SER A 55 8.42 -4.41 11.45
CA SER A 55 6.96 -4.31 11.66
C SER A 55 6.21 -3.88 10.40
N LEU A 56 6.74 -2.92 9.62
CA LEU A 56 6.15 -2.51 8.35
C LEU A 56 6.12 -3.67 7.34
N MET A 57 7.22 -4.42 7.23
CA MET A 57 7.30 -5.57 6.32
C MET A 57 6.38 -6.71 6.72
N LEU A 58 6.26 -7.00 8.02
CA LEU A 58 5.30 -7.99 8.51
C LEU A 58 3.86 -7.62 8.13
N GLN A 59 3.50 -6.34 8.20
CA GLN A 59 2.17 -5.88 7.75
C GLN A 59 1.96 -6.08 6.24
N VAL A 60 2.98 -5.82 5.40
CA VAL A 60 2.90 -6.10 3.96
C VAL A 60 2.71 -7.60 3.72
N ILE A 61 3.51 -8.46 4.37
CA ILE A 61 3.41 -9.91 4.22
C ILE A 61 2.02 -10.42 4.64
N ASN A 62 1.51 -9.98 5.78
CA ASN A 62 0.17 -10.35 6.24
C ASN A 62 -0.92 -9.92 5.25
N THR A 63 -0.74 -8.79 4.59
CA THR A 63 -1.65 -8.33 3.53
C THR A 63 -1.63 -9.25 2.31
N LEU A 64 -0.45 -9.74 1.92
CA LEU A 64 -0.32 -10.72 0.84
C LEU A 64 -0.93 -12.07 1.22
N ILE A 65 -0.74 -12.53 2.45
CA ILE A 65 -1.41 -13.75 2.96
C ILE A 65 -2.92 -13.59 2.86
N TYR A 66 -3.47 -12.43 3.26
CA TYR A 66 -4.89 -12.14 3.11
C TYR A 66 -5.34 -12.26 1.64
N LEU A 67 -4.62 -11.66 0.70
CA LEU A 67 -4.92 -11.73 -0.74
C LEU A 67 -4.85 -13.17 -1.28
N HIS A 68 -3.78 -13.90 -0.98
CA HIS A 68 -3.57 -15.26 -1.44
C HIS A 68 -4.56 -16.26 -0.81
N SER A 69 -5.13 -15.95 0.36
CA SER A 69 -6.16 -16.77 1.01
C SER A 69 -7.57 -16.62 0.41
N ARG A 70 -7.78 -15.67 -0.51
CA ARG A 70 -9.09 -15.48 -1.17
C ARG A 70 -9.38 -16.66 -2.12
N ARG A 71 -10.65 -16.80 -2.52
CA ARG A 71 -11.10 -17.78 -3.52
C ARG A 71 -11.91 -17.06 -4.61
N PRO A 72 -11.38 -16.89 -5.84
CA PRO A 72 -10.03 -17.26 -6.27
C PRO A 72 -8.94 -16.49 -5.48
N ALA A 73 -7.74 -17.07 -5.41
CA ALA A 73 -6.59 -16.42 -4.79
C ALA A 73 -6.24 -15.17 -5.61
N ILE A 74 -5.96 -14.05 -4.94
CA ILE A 74 -5.65 -12.79 -5.62
C ILE A 74 -4.15 -12.57 -5.58
N VAL A 75 -3.50 -12.55 -6.74
CA VAL A 75 -2.08 -12.23 -6.89
C VAL A 75 -1.97 -10.76 -7.31
N HIS A 76 -1.25 -9.94 -6.54
CA HIS A 76 -1.08 -8.51 -6.85
C HIS A 76 -0.34 -8.27 -8.18
N ALA A 77 0.62 -9.14 -8.52
CA ALA A 77 1.45 -9.14 -9.74
C ALA A 77 2.39 -7.95 -9.99
N ASP A 78 2.13 -6.77 -9.40
CA ASP A 78 3.01 -5.59 -9.48
C ASP A 78 3.44 -5.06 -8.09
N LEU A 79 3.82 -5.98 -7.18
CA LEU A 79 4.26 -5.56 -5.86
C LEU A 79 5.67 -4.96 -5.92
N LYS A 80 5.76 -3.65 -5.68
CA LYS A 80 7.01 -2.90 -5.61
C LYS A 80 6.91 -1.76 -4.58
N PRO A 81 8.03 -1.21 -4.07
CA PRO A 81 8.00 -0.15 -3.06
C PRO A 81 7.24 1.13 -3.49
N ASN A 82 7.14 1.41 -4.79
CA ASN A 82 6.33 2.54 -5.29
C ASN A 82 4.82 2.31 -5.15
N ASN A 83 4.36 1.06 -5.12
CA ASN A 83 2.95 0.68 -4.97
C ASN A 83 2.57 0.48 -3.49
N ILE A 84 3.36 1.02 -2.56
CA ILE A 84 3.08 1.00 -1.14
C ILE A 84 3.23 2.42 -0.62
N ILE A 85 2.18 3.00 -0.03
CA ILE A 85 2.29 4.24 0.75
C ILE A 85 2.48 3.88 2.23
N VAL A 86 3.33 4.66 2.92
CA VAL A 86 3.54 4.54 4.36
C VAL A 86 2.79 5.66 5.07
N GLU A 87 1.68 5.32 5.71
CA GLU A 87 0.95 6.21 6.59
C GLU A 87 1.59 6.19 7.99
N THR A 88 2.02 7.35 8.47
CA THR A 88 2.52 7.51 9.84
C THR A 88 1.42 8.11 10.69
N ARG A 89 1.00 7.39 11.73
CA ARG A 89 -0.02 7.84 12.69
C ARG A 89 0.40 7.48 14.11
N LYS A 90 -0.36 7.94 15.11
CA LYS A 90 -0.10 7.59 16.51
C LYS A 90 -0.07 6.06 16.65
N GLY A 91 1.05 5.52 17.15
CA GLY A 91 1.25 4.08 17.31
C GLY A 91 2.07 3.39 16.21
N GLY A 92 2.51 4.08 15.16
CA GLY A 92 3.52 3.56 14.24
C GLY A 92 3.32 3.89 12.77
N CYS A 93 4.00 3.11 11.93
CA CYS A 93 3.92 3.20 10.47
C CYS A 93 3.06 2.06 9.92
N PHE A 94 2.18 2.37 8.97
CA PHE A 94 1.22 1.43 8.40
C PHE A 94 1.33 1.46 6.88
N PRO A 95 1.61 0.33 6.22
CA PRO A 95 1.64 0.28 4.77
C PRO A 95 0.21 0.25 4.20
N LYS A 96 0.05 0.85 3.02
CA LYS A 96 -1.14 0.77 2.18
C LYS A 96 -0.72 0.36 0.78
N LEU A 97 -1.08 -0.87 0.39
CA LEU A 97 -0.85 -1.39 -0.96
C LEU A 97 -1.78 -0.67 -1.94
N LEU A 98 -1.22 -0.31 -3.09
CA LEU A 98 -1.83 0.41 -4.19
C LEU A 98 -1.75 -0.43 -5.47
N ASP A 99 -2.50 0.01 -6.49
CA ASP A 99 -2.34 -0.42 -7.88
C ASP A 99 -2.50 -1.94 -8.11
N PHE A 100 -3.76 -2.35 -8.21
CA PHE A 100 -4.16 -3.71 -8.55
C PHE A 100 -4.39 -3.89 -10.05
N GLY A 101 -3.84 -3.03 -10.91
CA GLY A 101 -4.09 -3.05 -12.36
C GLY A 101 -3.68 -4.35 -13.06
N LEU A 102 -2.71 -5.08 -12.50
CA LEU A 102 -2.24 -6.38 -13.01
C LEU A 102 -2.72 -7.58 -12.17
N ALA A 103 -3.60 -7.34 -11.18
CA ALA A 103 -4.00 -8.39 -10.26
C ALA A 103 -4.93 -9.43 -10.93
N ARG A 104 -4.82 -10.68 -10.49
CA ARG A 104 -5.63 -11.82 -10.99
C ARG A 104 -5.96 -12.82 -9.90
#